data_AF-Q7Z7R9-F1
#
_entry.id   AF-Q7Z7R9-F1
#
_cell.length_a   1.000
_cell.length_b   1.000
_cell.length_c   1.000
_cell.angle_alpha   90.00
_cell.angle_beta   90.00
_cell.angle_gamma   90.00
#
_symmetry.space_group_name_H-M   'P 1'
#
loop_
_entity.id
_entity.type
_entity.pdbx_description
1 polymer ?
#
loop_
_entity_poly.entity_id
_entity_poly.type
_entity_poly.pdbx_seq_one_letter_code
_entity_poly.pdbx_strand_id
1 'polypeptide(L)'
;CEALRCLGQALHTLEDFPAHSNYCELVLIDMEERRGQHSPIFPHVGTETILKLENGQFSRPKPGERHDSRAKYVWPLVTGTFGGVDFLHSVLGEANDHFTQ
;
A
#
# COMPACT_ATOMS: atom_id res chain seq x y z
N CYS A 1 -15.96 -27.48 -5.74
CA CYS A 1 -16.66 -26.32 -5.15
C CYS A 1 -16.00 -25.04 -5.62
N GLU A 2 -16.67 -24.28 -6.48
CA GLU A 2 -16.19 -22.98 -6.99
C GLU A 2 -15.82 -22.00 -5.86
N ALA A 3 -16.55 -22.01 -4.74
CA ALA A 3 -16.26 -21.18 -3.58
C ALA A 3 -14.82 -21.33 -3.04
N LEU A 4 -14.27 -22.55 -3.03
CA LEU A 4 -12.90 -22.79 -2.57
C LEU A 4 -11.86 -22.29 -3.58
N ARG A 5 -12.19 -22.33 -4.88
CA ARG A 5 -11.35 -21.79 -5.95
C ARG A 5 -11.31 -20.26 -5.88
N CYS A 6 -12.46 -19.60 -5.75
CA CYS A 6 -12.55 -18.15 -5.58
C CYS A 6 -11.85 -17.68 -4.30
N LEU A 7 -11.98 -18.43 -3.21
CA LEU A 7 -11.24 -18.15 -1.97
C LEU A 7 -9.72 -18.24 -2.19
N GLY A 8 -9.24 -19.26 -2.91
CA GLY A 8 -7.82 -19.39 -3.26
C GLY A 8 -7.30 -18.18 -4.06
N GLN A 9 -8.05 -17.74 -5.06
CA GLN A 9 -7.71 -16.54 -5.85
C GLN A 9 -7.62 -15.29 -4.97
N ALA A 10 -8.60 -15.09 -4.09
CA ALA A 10 -8.64 -13.94 -3.19
C ALA A 10 -7.47 -13.95 -2.19
N LEU A 11 -7.13 -15.11 -1.63
CA LEU A 11 -5.99 -15.26 -0.72
C LEU A 11 -4.67 -14.95 -1.42
N HIS A 12 -4.50 -15.41 -2.66
CA HIS A 12 -3.30 -15.11 -3.44
C HIS A 12 -3.18 -13.61 -3.72
N THR A 13 -4.26 -12.93 -4.14
CA THR A 13 -4.26 -11.48 -4.34
C THR A 13 -3.90 -10.72 -3.06
N LEU A 14 -4.35 -11.21 -1.89
CA LEU A 14 -4.01 -10.61 -0.60
C LEU A 14 -2.53 -10.80 -0.22
N GLU A 15 -1.90 -11.88 -0.64
CA GLU A 15 -0.46 -12.14 -0.43
C GLU A 15 0.41 -11.29 -1.36
N ASP A 16 0.00 -11.13 -2.62
CA ASP A 16 0.74 -10.36 -3.61
C ASP A 16 0.82 -8.88 -3.25
N PHE A 17 -0.25 -8.32 -2.66
CA PHE A 17 -0.29 -6.89 -2.32
C PHE A 17 0.87 -6.43 -1.41
N PRO A 18 1.11 -7.02 -0.22
CA PRO A 18 2.26 -6.68 0.61
C PRO A 18 3.60 -7.13 0.02
N ALA A 19 3.63 -8.17 -0.81
CA ALA A 19 4.85 -8.63 -1.48
C ALA A 19 5.32 -7.66 -2.58
N HIS A 20 4.37 -7.01 -3.26
CA HIS A 20 4.60 -6.13 -4.40
C HIS A 20 4.25 -4.67 -4.10
N SER A 21 4.29 -4.24 -2.85
CA SER A 21 4.16 -2.82 -2.48
C SER A 21 5.02 -2.49 -1.28
N ASN A 22 5.18 -1.20 -0.98
CA ASN A 22 5.76 -0.76 0.30
C ASN A 22 4.75 -0.84 1.46
N TYR A 23 3.62 -1.56 1.33
CA TYR A 23 2.57 -1.59 2.36
C TYR A 23 3.09 -2.05 3.73
N CYS A 24 3.91 -3.11 3.78
CA CYS A 24 4.48 -3.60 5.04
C CYS A 24 5.31 -2.54 5.77
N GLU A 25 6.12 -1.80 5.02
CA GLU A 25 6.94 -0.72 5.56
C GLU A 25 6.07 0.41 6.14
N LEU A 26 5.05 0.85 5.40
CA LEU A 26 4.11 1.87 5.86
C LEU A 26 3.35 1.45 7.12
N VAL A 27 2.95 0.18 7.20
CA VAL A 27 2.29 -0.38 8.39
C VAL A 27 3.22 -0.37 9.59
N LEU A 28 4.49 -0.76 9.42
CA LEU A 28 5.47 -0.73 10.51
C LEU A 28 5.72 0.70 11.00
N ILE A 29 5.82 1.67 10.09
CA ILE A 29 5.96 3.10 10.44
C ILE A 29 4.74 3.57 11.26
N ASP A 30 3.52 3.32 10.76
CA ASP A 30 2.28 3.73 11.43
C ASP A 30 2.11 3.04 12.80
N MET A 31 2.59 1.79 12.95
CA MET A 31 2.59 1.07 14.24
C MET A 31 3.53 1.71 15.26
N GLU A 32 4.75 2.09 14.87
CA GLU A 32 5.72 2.73 15.75
C GLU A 32 5.29 4.15 16.14
N GLU A 33 4.73 4.92 15.19
CA GLU A 33 4.15 6.24 15.46
C GLU A 33 3.00 6.16 16.48
N ARG A 34 2.11 5.16 16.37
CA ARG A 34 1.03 4.94 17.36
C ARG A 34 1.56 4.56 18.74
N ARG A 35 2.75 3.97 18.83
CA ARG A 35 3.45 3.69 20.10
C ARG A 35 4.13 4.93 20.68
N GLY A 36 4.12 6.06 19.97
CA GLY A 36 4.82 7.28 20.36
C GLY A 36 6.33 7.17 20.21
N GLN A 37 6.81 6.21 19.40
CA GLN A 37 8.22 5.95 19.15
C GLN A 37 8.60 6.45 17.76
N HIS A 38 9.87 6.80 17.59
CA HIS A 38 10.41 7.07 16.26
C HIS A 38 10.59 5.74 15.52
N SER A 39 9.98 5.60 14.35
CA SER A 39 10.13 4.40 13.53
C SER A 39 11.58 4.28 13.03
N PRO A 40 12.26 3.14 13.24
CA PRO A 40 13.55 2.86 12.62
C PRO A 40 13.42 2.45 11.14
N ILE A 41 12.20 2.40 10.60
CA ILE A 41 11.90 1.98 9.23
C ILE A 41 11.97 3.20 8.31
N PHE A 42 12.73 3.06 7.22
CA PHE A 42 12.92 4.11 6.23
C PHE A 42 11.92 3.97 5.09
N PRO A 43 11.19 5.05 4.73
CA PRO A 43 10.28 5.02 3.61
C PRO A 43 10.99 4.67 2.29
N HIS A 44 10.52 3.68 1.53
CA HIS A 44 11.10 3.27 0.25
C HIS A 44 11.20 4.44 -0.73
N VAL A 45 10.20 5.31 -0.73
CA VAL A 45 10.09 6.51 -1.57
C VAL A 45 10.92 7.70 -1.06
N GLY A 46 11.57 7.56 0.09
CA GLY A 46 12.34 8.60 0.74
C GLY A 46 11.53 9.42 1.75
N THR A 47 12.22 9.97 2.75
CA THR A 47 11.59 10.72 3.85
C THR A 47 10.92 12.01 3.40
N GLU A 48 11.45 12.66 2.36
CA GLU A 48 10.99 13.95 1.83
C GLU A 48 9.69 13.89 1.01
N THR A 49 9.14 12.69 0.79
CA THR A 49 7.85 12.49 0.12
C THR A 49 6.67 12.44 1.08
N ILE A 50 6.90 12.73 2.35
CA ILE A 50 5.88 12.76 3.39
C ILE A 50 4.77 13.78 3.03
N LEU A 51 3.52 13.39 3.27
CA LEU A 51 2.33 14.20 3.05
C LEU A 51 1.61 14.42 4.37
N LYS A 52 1.16 15.66 4.59
CA LYS A 52 0.27 16.03 5.69
C LYS A 52 -1.18 15.89 5.24
N LEU A 53 -1.92 15.01 5.89
CA LEU A 53 -3.37 14.86 5.77
C LEU A 53 -4.04 15.69 6.87
N GLU A 54 -4.69 16.77 6.46
CA GLU A 54 -5.42 17.68 7.34
C GLU A 54 -6.79 17.98 6.71
N ASN A 55 -7.87 17.85 7.49
CA ASN A 55 -9.24 18.09 7.01
C ASN A 55 -9.61 17.33 5.71
N GLY A 56 -9.06 16.12 5.53
CA GLY A 56 -9.30 15.29 4.34
C GLY A 56 -8.51 15.70 3.09
N GLN A 57 -7.63 16.70 3.19
CA GLN A 57 -6.78 17.14 2.08
C GLN A 57 -5.31 16.79 2.33
N PHE A 58 -4.65 16.30 1.29
CA PHE A 58 -3.21 16.07 1.32
C PHE A 58 -2.47 17.34 0.90
N SER A 59 -1.48 17.71 1.70
CA SER A 59 -0.58 18.82 1.40
C SER A 59 0.87 18.41 1.70
N ARG A 60 1.81 19.02 0.99
CA ARG A 60 3.24 18.80 1.28
C ARG A 60 3.65 19.67 2.47
N PRO A 61 4.25 19.12 3.54
CA PRO A 61 4.77 19.92 4.64
C PRO A 61 5.81 20.92 4.14
N LYS A 62 5.76 22.15 4.66
CA LYS A 62 6.76 23.16 4.31
C LYS A 62 8.08 22.89 5.07
N PRO A 63 9.24 23.21 4.48
CA PRO A 63 10.50 23.16 5.20
C PRO A 63 10.43 24.02 6.48
N GLY A 64 10.70 23.43 7.64
CA GLY A 64 10.63 24.11 8.94
C GLY A 64 9.21 24.22 9.53
N GLU A 65 8.18 23.66 8.89
CA GLU A 65 6.87 23.53 9.50
C GLU A 65 6.95 22.64 10.75
N ARG A 66 6.39 23.11 11.86
CA ARG A 66 6.32 22.30 13.08
C ARG A 66 5.37 21.14 12.88
N HIS A 67 5.72 20.00 13.46
CA HIS A 67 4.84 18.84 13.51
C HIS A 67 3.52 19.21 14.22
N ASP A 68 2.42 19.09 13.49
CA ASP A 68 1.08 19.38 13.97
C ASP A 68 0.46 18.12 14.55
N SER A 69 0.25 18.09 15.86
CA SER A 69 -0.32 16.95 16.58
C SER A 69 -1.74 16.59 16.14
N ARG A 70 -2.44 17.46 15.40
CA ARG A 70 -3.80 17.22 14.89
C ARG A 70 -3.84 16.69 13.46
N ALA A 71 -2.70 16.73 12.76
CA ALA A 71 -2.60 16.24 11.40
C ALA A 71 -2.00 14.84 11.37
N LYS A 72 -2.38 14.06 10.36
CA LYS A 72 -1.75 12.76 10.09
C LYS A 72 -0.67 12.95 9.05
N TYR A 73 0.53 12.44 9.30
CA TYR A 73 1.60 12.41 8.32
C TYR A 73 1.68 11.00 7.72
N VAL A 74 1.79 10.90 6.39
CA VAL A 74 1.82 9.63 5.68
C VAL A 74 2.79 9.67 4.52
N TRP A 75 3.35 8.51 4.17
CA TRP A 75 4.10 8.34 2.94
C TRP A 75 3.21 7.69 1.86
N PRO A 76 3.45 8.00 0.58
CA PRO A 76 2.74 7.36 -0.52
C PRO A 76 2.87 5.83 -0.49
N LEU A 77 1.75 5.15 -0.70
CA LEU A 77 1.74 3.74 -1.07
C LEU A 77 2.22 3.64 -2.52
N VAL A 78 3.27 2.85 -2.72
CA VAL A 78 3.75 2.45 -4.03
C VAL A 78 3.58 0.95 -4.12
N THR A 79 2.66 0.54 -4.97
CA THR A 79 2.72 -0.80 -5.54
C THR A 79 3.88 -0.78 -6.54
N GLY A 80 4.77 -1.77 -6.51
CA GLY A 80 5.73 -1.98 -7.59
C GLY A 80 5.01 -1.91 -8.95
N THR A 81 5.77 -1.79 -10.04
CA THR A 81 5.16 -2.07 -11.34
C THR A 81 4.61 -3.49 -11.24
N PHE A 82 3.29 -3.66 -11.12
CA PHE A 82 2.63 -4.85 -11.62
C PHE A 82 3.21 -4.97 -13.02
N GLY A 83 4.04 -5.98 -13.29
CA GLY A 83 4.44 -6.19 -14.66
C GLY A 83 3.15 -6.22 -15.46
N GLY A 84 3.10 -5.62 -16.64
CA GLY A 84 1.91 -5.74 -17.50
C GLY A 84 1.48 -7.21 -17.62
N VAL A 85 2.44 -8.13 -17.49
CA VAL A 85 2.27 -9.58 -17.34
C VAL A 85 1.47 -10.03 -16.10
N ASP A 86 1.62 -9.46 -14.91
CA ASP A 86 0.89 -9.88 -13.69
C ASP A 86 -0.54 -9.33 -13.68
N PHE A 87 -0.74 -8.11 -14.20
CA PHE A 87 -2.07 -7.56 -14.45
C PHE A 87 -2.79 -8.36 -15.55
N LEU A 88 -2.11 -8.62 -16.67
CA LEU A 88 -2.66 -9.44 -17.75
C LEU A 88 -2.90 -10.87 -17.29
N HIS A 89 -2.06 -11.48 -16.45
CA HIS A 89 -2.31 -12.83 -15.96
C HIS A 89 -3.48 -12.89 -14.97
N SER A 90 -3.65 -11.85 -14.14
CA SER A 90 -4.81 -11.73 -13.25
C SER A 90 -6.12 -11.49 -14.01
N VAL A 91 -6.11 -10.60 -15.02
CA VAL A 91 -7.31 -10.25 -15.81
C VAL A 91 -7.60 -11.25 -16.93
N LEU A 92 -6.59 -11.74 -17.65
CA LEU A 92 -6.76 -12.79 -18.67
C LEU A 92 -6.99 -14.16 -18.05
N GLY A 93 -6.43 -14.44 -16.88
CA GLY A 93 -6.75 -15.64 -16.11
C GLY A 93 -8.23 -15.69 -15.75
N GLU A 94 -8.80 -14.58 -15.29
CA GLU A 94 -10.23 -14.43 -15.03
C GLU A 94 -11.08 -14.52 -16.31
N ALA A 95 -10.63 -13.91 -17.42
CA ALA A 95 -11.36 -13.95 -18.70
C ALA A 95 -11.33 -15.32 -19.38
N ASN A 96 -10.23 -16.08 -19.28
CA ASN A 96 -10.13 -17.44 -19.83
C ASN A 96 -10.99 -18.43 -19.04
N ASP A 97 -11.14 -18.23 -17.73
CA ASP A 97 -12.02 -19.03 -16.87
C ASP A 97 -13.51 -18.80 -17.20
N HIS A 98 -13.86 -17.62 -17.74
CA HIS A 98 -15.21 -17.34 -18.27
C HIS A 98 -15.46 -17.87 -19.68
N PHE A 99 -14.42 -18.27 -20.43
CA PHE A 99 -14.56 -18.76 -21.81
C PHE A 99 -14.63 -20.28 -21.93
N THR A 100 -14.48 -21.02 -20.82
CA THR A 100 -14.48 -22.49 -20.80
C THR A 100 -15.62 -23.14 -20.00
N GLN A 101 -16.68 -22.39 -19.67
CA GLN A 101 -17.97 -22.96 -19.24
C GLN A 101 -18.90 -23.27 -20.43
#